data_AF-T1CCC7-F1
#
_entry.id   AF-T1CCC7-F1
#
_cell.length_a   1.000
_cell.length_b   1.000
_cell.length_c   1.000
_cell.angle_alpha   90.00
_cell.angle_beta   90.00
_cell.angle_gamma   90.00
#
_symmetry.space_group_name_H-M   'P 1'
#
loop_
_entity.id
_entity.type
_entity.pdbx_description
1 polymer ?
#
loop_
_entity_poly.entity_id
_entity_poly.type
_entity_poly.pdbx_seq_one_letter_code
_entity_poly.pdbx_strand_id
1 'polypeptide(L)'
;AEPLGHPEYGHTPGVEATTGPLGQGFAMGVGMAIAERHLSATFNEEGFPLVDHYTYAMVSDGDLMEGIASEAASLAGTLGLGKLIYLYDDNHISLEGPTEWAFTEDVAARFVAYGWHVQRVPNGNDLPAIEAAIRAAQAETAHPSLICVRTHIGYGSPVQDTREAHGEALGPVNLRATKEKLDWPLDPTFLVPDVARTHFGEAVARGATWQKEWETLRERFRIAYPAKATAFDGQIAGTLPSRWSSTLSTFAPADGPMATRDASQKALDALAPILPALVGGAADLSPSTKTLLPGSPDYSSVEAKGRNFHFGVREHAMVGALNGMALHGGLLPYGGTFLIFSDYARGAIRLAALQQ
;
A
#
# COMPACT_ATOMS: atom_id res chain seq x y z
N ALA A 1 -15.43 -20.92 0.61
CA ALA A 1 -14.25 -21.02 1.47
C ALA A 1 -14.67 -20.58 2.87
N GLU A 2 -14.19 -21.24 3.92
CA GLU A 2 -14.34 -20.70 5.27
C GLU A 2 -13.58 -19.36 5.35
N PRO A 3 -14.12 -18.34 6.06
CA PRO A 3 -13.42 -17.07 6.23
C PRO A 3 -12.14 -17.29 7.02
N LEU A 4 -11.04 -16.73 6.53
CA LEU A 4 -9.72 -16.80 7.15
C LEU A 4 -9.66 -15.83 8.34
N GLY A 5 -8.86 -16.17 9.37
CA GLY A 5 -8.73 -15.33 10.57
C GLY A 5 -8.04 -13.99 10.33
N HIS A 6 -7.27 -13.88 9.24
CA HIS A 6 -6.72 -12.62 8.72
C HIS A 6 -6.93 -12.57 7.20
N PRO A 7 -6.96 -11.37 6.59
CA PRO A 7 -7.13 -11.24 5.14
C PRO A 7 -5.94 -11.84 4.38
N GLU A 8 -6.23 -12.64 3.36
CA GLU A 8 -5.21 -13.23 2.47
C GLU A 8 -5.51 -12.89 1.00
N TYR A 9 -4.55 -12.23 0.35
CA TYR A 9 -4.56 -11.92 -1.07
C TYR A 9 -4.64 -13.22 -1.91
N GLY A 10 -5.40 -13.18 -3.00
CA GLY A 10 -5.63 -14.35 -3.87
C GLY A 10 -6.64 -15.37 -3.34
N HIS A 11 -6.98 -15.32 -2.04
CA HIS A 11 -7.92 -16.26 -1.41
C HIS A 11 -9.33 -15.67 -1.22
N THR A 12 -9.43 -14.34 -1.07
CA THR A 12 -10.72 -13.64 -0.88
C THR A 12 -10.88 -12.52 -1.91
N PRO A 13 -11.98 -12.49 -2.70
CA PRO A 13 -12.23 -11.38 -3.63
C PRO A 13 -12.28 -10.03 -2.93
N GLY A 14 -11.57 -9.04 -3.48
CA GLY A 14 -11.49 -7.68 -2.93
C GLY A 14 -10.46 -7.49 -1.80
N VAL A 15 -9.69 -8.52 -1.45
CA VAL A 15 -8.52 -8.37 -0.56
C VAL A 15 -7.29 -8.06 -1.40
N GLU A 16 -6.81 -6.81 -1.29
CA GLU A 16 -5.67 -6.28 -2.07
C GLU A 16 -4.31 -6.70 -1.53
N ALA A 17 -4.23 -7.09 -0.25
CA ALA A 17 -2.99 -7.49 0.40
C ALA A 17 -3.25 -8.47 1.56
N THR A 18 -2.34 -9.42 1.75
CA THR A 18 -2.31 -10.26 2.96
C THR A 18 -1.80 -9.45 4.13
N THR A 19 -2.63 -9.28 5.15
CA THR A 19 -2.31 -8.52 6.37
C THR A 19 -2.49 -9.40 7.62
N GLY A 20 -2.21 -8.85 8.79
CA GLY A 20 -2.20 -9.58 10.07
C GLY A 20 -0.93 -9.31 10.86
N PRO A 21 0.27 -9.51 10.30
CA PRO A 21 1.48 -8.94 10.88
C PRO A 21 1.41 -7.40 10.80
N LEU A 22 1.31 -6.76 11.95
CA LEU A 22 1.07 -5.31 12.09
C LEU A 22 2.16 -4.48 11.40
N GLY A 23 1.78 -3.29 10.92
CA GLY A 23 2.66 -2.35 10.21
C GLY A 23 2.97 -2.72 8.76
N GLN A 24 2.82 -3.99 8.35
CA GLN A 24 3.12 -4.42 6.98
C GLN A 24 2.14 -3.83 5.96
N GLY A 25 0.84 -3.78 6.30
CA GLY A 25 -0.18 -3.13 5.47
C GLY A 25 0.13 -1.66 5.20
N PHE A 26 0.67 -0.96 6.21
CA PHE A 26 1.13 0.42 6.07
C PHE A 26 2.20 0.52 4.97
N ALA A 27 3.24 -0.30 5.04
CA ALA A 27 4.35 -0.24 4.08
C ALA A 27 3.92 -0.69 2.67
N MET A 28 3.04 -1.69 2.55
CA MET A 28 2.50 -2.13 1.26
C MET A 28 1.64 -1.04 0.60
N GLY A 29 0.79 -0.34 1.34
CA GLY A 29 0.03 0.76 0.75
C GLY A 29 0.92 1.94 0.29
N VAL A 30 2.05 2.20 0.97
CA VAL A 30 3.08 3.13 0.46
C VAL A 30 3.62 2.65 -0.89
N GLY A 31 3.90 1.35 -1.02
CA GLY A 31 4.31 0.72 -2.28
C GLY A 31 3.27 0.86 -3.41
N MET A 32 2.00 0.65 -3.11
CA MET A 32 0.91 0.81 -4.07
C MET A 32 0.80 2.26 -4.55
N ALA A 33 0.93 3.25 -3.66
CA ALA A 33 0.92 4.66 -4.03
C ALA A 33 2.17 5.08 -4.84
N ILE A 34 3.33 4.49 -4.58
CA ILE A 34 4.52 4.66 -5.43
C ILE A 34 4.24 4.15 -6.85
N ALA A 35 3.64 2.96 -6.97
CA ALA A 35 3.33 2.36 -8.26
C ALA A 35 2.31 3.18 -9.06
N GLU A 36 1.23 3.62 -8.42
CA GLU A 36 0.23 4.51 -9.01
C GLU A 36 0.90 5.76 -9.58
N ARG A 37 1.71 6.44 -8.77
CA ARG A 37 2.33 7.71 -9.18
C ARG A 37 3.35 7.52 -10.31
N HIS A 38 4.15 6.46 -10.25
CA HIS A 38 5.10 6.14 -11.31
C HIS A 38 4.40 5.84 -12.64
N LEU A 39 3.36 5.00 -12.61
CA LEU A 39 2.59 4.65 -13.80
C LEU A 39 1.79 5.84 -14.33
N SER A 40 1.21 6.66 -13.44
CA SER A 40 0.54 7.92 -13.77
C SER A 40 1.48 8.87 -14.51
N ALA A 41 2.66 9.14 -13.95
CA ALA A 41 3.66 9.98 -14.59
C ALA A 41 4.13 9.42 -15.93
N THR A 42 4.28 8.10 -16.03
CA THR A 42 4.74 7.42 -17.24
C THR A 42 3.68 7.42 -18.35
N PHE A 43 2.41 7.14 -18.00
CA PHE A 43 1.38 6.79 -18.98
C PHE A 43 0.34 7.86 -19.25
N ASN A 44 0.00 8.71 -18.28
CA ASN A 44 -1.00 9.74 -18.49
C ASN A 44 -0.54 10.76 -19.54
N GLU A 45 -1.53 11.34 -20.21
CA GLU A 45 -1.39 12.43 -21.17
C GLU A 45 -2.51 13.46 -20.92
N GLU A 46 -2.40 14.64 -21.51
CA GLU A 46 -3.45 15.66 -21.39
C GLU A 46 -4.80 15.11 -21.89
N GLY A 47 -5.82 15.13 -21.02
CA GLY A 47 -7.14 14.56 -21.31
C GLY A 47 -7.23 13.03 -21.22
N PHE A 48 -6.16 12.35 -20.78
CA PHE A 48 -6.09 10.89 -20.61
C PHE A 48 -5.46 10.49 -19.25
N PRO A 49 -6.18 10.68 -18.13
CA PRO A 49 -5.81 10.12 -16.82
C PRO A 49 -6.06 8.60 -16.79
N LEU A 50 -5.14 7.81 -17.36
CA LEU A 50 -5.24 6.34 -17.37
C LEU A 50 -5.02 5.74 -15.99
N VAL A 51 -4.04 6.25 -15.26
CA VAL A 51 -3.74 5.83 -13.88
C VAL A 51 -3.98 7.04 -13.00
N ASP A 52 -5.11 6.99 -12.30
CA ASP A 52 -5.59 8.06 -11.44
C ASP A 52 -6.51 7.49 -10.35
N HIS A 53 -5.90 6.98 -9.28
CA HIS A 53 -6.65 6.46 -8.15
C HIS A 53 -5.92 6.70 -6.83
N TYR A 54 -6.66 6.58 -5.74
CA TYR A 54 -6.13 6.73 -4.39
C TYR A 54 -5.75 5.37 -3.80
N THR A 55 -4.89 5.39 -2.78
CA THR A 55 -4.61 4.25 -1.90
C THR A 55 -5.10 4.58 -0.50
N TYR A 56 -6.02 3.77 0.02
CA TYR A 56 -6.54 3.90 1.37
C TYR A 56 -6.06 2.74 2.24
N ALA A 57 -5.80 3.02 3.52
CA ALA A 57 -5.63 2.00 4.54
C ALA A 57 -6.29 2.44 5.85
N MET A 58 -6.74 1.45 6.62
CA MET A 58 -7.04 1.63 8.03
C MET A 58 -5.85 1.10 8.83
N VAL A 59 -5.39 1.87 9.81
CA VAL A 59 -4.26 1.54 10.67
C VAL A 59 -4.66 1.72 12.13
N SER A 60 -4.00 0.98 13.01
CA SER A 60 -4.28 0.96 14.44
C SER A 60 -3.09 1.43 15.27
N ASP A 61 -3.26 1.51 16.59
CA ASP A 61 -2.15 1.74 17.53
C ASP A 61 -1.01 0.73 17.30
N GLY A 62 -1.35 -0.55 17.10
CA GLY A 62 -0.38 -1.62 16.87
C GLY A 62 0.43 -1.42 15.59
N ASP A 63 -0.20 -0.97 14.51
CA ASP A 63 0.51 -0.64 13.27
C ASP A 63 1.48 0.53 13.48
N LEU A 64 1.09 1.53 14.27
CA LEU A 64 1.87 2.76 14.47
C LEU A 64 2.98 2.64 15.52
N MET A 65 2.97 1.58 16.32
CA MET A 65 4.08 1.16 17.18
C MET A 65 5.18 0.42 16.39
N GLU A 66 4.83 -0.26 15.30
CA GLU A 66 5.78 -1.06 14.52
C GLU A 66 6.80 -0.20 13.77
N GLY A 67 8.08 -0.57 13.87
CA GLY A 67 9.18 0.21 13.28
C GLY A 67 9.08 0.36 11.76
N ILE A 68 8.59 -0.68 11.07
CA ILE A 68 8.37 -0.67 9.62
C ILE A 68 7.40 0.46 9.19
N ALA A 69 6.36 0.75 9.98
CA ALA A 69 5.40 1.80 9.65
C ALA A 69 6.07 3.18 9.77
N SER A 70 6.94 3.39 10.74
CA SER A 70 7.72 4.63 10.88
C SER A 70 8.70 4.83 9.72
N GLU A 71 9.41 3.77 9.32
CA GLU A 71 10.28 3.78 8.15
C GLU A 71 9.50 4.16 6.87
N ALA A 72 8.37 3.48 6.63
CA ALA A 72 7.53 3.69 5.47
C ALA A 72 6.86 5.08 5.47
N ALA A 73 6.41 5.57 6.62
CA ALA A 73 5.82 6.90 6.77
C ALA A 73 6.84 8.00 6.45
N SER A 74 8.06 7.86 6.97
CA SER A 74 9.16 8.77 6.67
C SER A 74 9.48 8.81 5.17
N LEU A 75 9.51 7.65 4.51
CA LEU A 75 9.74 7.56 3.07
C LEU A 75 8.59 8.19 2.27
N ALA A 76 7.34 7.87 2.60
CA ALA A 76 6.16 8.39 1.90
C ALA A 76 6.07 9.92 1.95
N GLY A 77 6.39 10.52 3.09
CA GLY A 77 6.44 11.98 3.25
C GLY A 77 7.57 12.58 2.41
N THR A 78 8.77 11.99 2.44
CA THR A 78 9.90 12.41 1.57
C THR A 78 9.54 12.37 0.09
N LEU A 79 8.77 11.36 -0.33
CA LEU A 79 8.35 11.20 -1.71
C LEU A 79 7.15 12.08 -2.09
N GLY A 80 6.41 12.66 -1.14
CA GLY A 80 5.23 13.49 -1.43
C GLY A 80 4.09 12.71 -2.07
N LEU A 81 3.72 11.56 -1.49
CA LEU A 81 2.68 10.67 -2.03
C LEU A 81 1.25 11.17 -1.71
N GLY A 82 0.80 12.24 -2.38
CA GLY A 82 -0.49 12.90 -2.12
C GLY A 82 -1.76 12.06 -2.27
N LYS A 83 -1.70 10.92 -2.98
CA LYS A 83 -2.84 10.01 -3.13
C LYS A 83 -2.90 8.88 -2.10
N LEU A 84 -2.01 8.91 -1.11
CA LEU A 84 -1.99 7.99 0.02
C LEU A 84 -2.78 8.59 1.19
N ILE A 85 -3.89 7.97 1.58
CA ILE A 85 -4.78 8.48 2.62
C ILE A 85 -5.06 7.39 3.64
N TYR A 86 -4.49 7.50 4.83
CA TYR A 86 -4.68 6.53 5.91
C TYR A 86 -5.60 7.06 6.99
N LEU A 87 -6.48 6.18 7.47
CA LEU A 87 -7.36 6.44 8.61
C LEU A 87 -6.80 5.67 9.79
N TYR A 88 -6.41 6.40 10.84
CA TYR A 88 -5.94 5.82 12.09
C TYR A 88 -7.10 5.69 13.05
N ASP A 89 -7.41 4.45 13.44
CA ASP A 89 -8.32 4.10 14.52
C ASP A 89 -7.67 4.42 15.88
N ASP A 90 -7.81 5.67 16.31
CA ASP A 90 -7.24 6.19 17.55
C ASP A 90 -8.18 5.87 18.72
N ASN A 91 -8.17 4.60 19.18
CA ASN A 91 -9.11 4.11 20.19
C ASN A 91 -8.50 4.00 21.61
N HIS A 92 -7.18 4.20 21.74
CA HIS A 92 -6.38 4.12 22.98
C HIS A 92 -6.27 2.72 23.63
N ILE A 93 -6.64 1.63 22.96
CA ILE A 93 -6.56 0.27 23.51
C ILE A 93 -5.72 -0.62 22.59
N SER A 94 -4.69 -1.25 23.18
CA SER A 94 -3.96 -2.36 22.58
C SER A 94 -4.40 -3.70 23.20
N LEU A 95 -3.82 -4.80 22.73
CA LEU A 95 -4.18 -6.15 23.21
C LEU A 95 -3.92 -6.32 24.72
N GLU A 96 -2.85 -5.75 25.26
CA GLU A 96 -2.54 -5.84 26.69
C GLU A 96 -3.42 -4.93 27.55
N GLY A 97 -3.96 -3.85 26.96
CA GLY A 97 -4.71 -2.84 27.71
C GLY A 97 -4.55 -1.43 27.14
N PRO A 98 -4.78 -0.40 27.97
CA PRO A 98 -4.61 0.99 27.60
C PRO A 98 -3.24 1.29 26.97
N THR A 99 -3.27 2.01 25.85
CA THR A 99 -2.07 2.48 25.14
C THR A 99 -1.15 3.30 26.03
N GLU A 100 -1.66 4.00 27.05
CA GLU A 100 -0.85 4.78 28.00
C GLU A 100 0.25 3.96 28.70
N TRP A 101 0.16 2.64 28.72
CA TRP A 101 1.19 1.77 29.29
C TRP A 101 2.46 1.69 28.44
N ALA A 102 2.36 1.86 27.12
CA ALA A 102 3.47 1.61 26.19
C ALA A 102 3.58 2.58 25.00
N PHE A 103 2.56 3.40 24.74
CA PHE A 103 2.42 4.24 23.56
C PHE A 103 1.76 5.58 23.93
N THR A 104 2.59 6.55 24.32
CA THR A 104 2.17 7.87 24.84
C THR A 104 2.68 9.04 23.99
N GLU A 105 3.28 8.74 22.84
CA GLU A 105 3.80 9.75 21.92
C GLU A 105 2.68 10.51 21.19
N ASP A 106 3.01 11.72 20.72
CA ASP A 106 2.10 12.46 19.84
C ASP A 106 2.26 11.98 18.40
N VAL A 107 1.42 11.00 18.03
CA VAL A 107 1.36 10.43 16.68
C VAL A 107 1.16 11.50 15.62
N ALA A 108 0.27 12.48 15.86
CA ALA A 108 0.01 13.53 14.89
C ALA A 108 1.26 14.39 14.68
N ALA A 109 1.95 14.78 15.77
CA ALA A 109 3.20 15.53 15.67
C ALA A 109 4.30 14.74 14.95
N ARG A 110 4.43 13.43 15.20
CA ARG A 110 5.38 12.56 14.49
C ARG A 110 5.09 12.53 12.98
N PHE A 111 3.82 12.42 12.59
CA PHE A 111 3.44 12.41 11.17
C PHE A 111 3.62 13.77 10.49
N VAL A 112 3.33 14.88 11.20
CA VAL A 112 3.68 16.23 10.73
C VAL A 112 5.18 16.35 10.50
N ALA A 113 6.00 15.80 11.40
CA ALA A 113 7.46 15.82 11.26
C ALA A 113 7.97 14.99 10.06
N TYR A 114 7.23 13.95 9.64
CA TYR A 114 7.50 13.23 8.40
C TYR A 114 7.06 13.98 7.13
N GLY A 115 6.32 15.09 7.26
CA GLY A 115 5.77 15.83 6.12
C GLY A 115 4.41 15.31 5.64
N TRP A 116 3.60 14.74 6.55
CA TRP A 116 2.23 14.34 6.24
C TRP A 116 1.24 15.46 6.52
N HIS A 117 0.16 15.49 5.74
CA HIS A 117 -1.04 16.24 6.08
C HIS A 117 -1.81 15.48 7.15
N VAL A 118 -2.00 16.10 8.32
CA VAL A 118 -2.63 15.43 9.47
C VAL A 118 -3.93 16.12 9.83
N GLN A 119 -4.99 15.32 9.97
CA GLN A 119 -6.31 15.76 10.41
C GLN A 119 -6.74 14.97 11.64
N ARG A 120 -7.58 15.58 12.48
CA ARG A 120 -8.18 14.92 13.64
C ARG A 120 -9.70 14.97 13.53
N VAL A 121 -10.34 13.81 13.63
CA VAL A 121 -11.79 13.68 13.75
C VAL A 121 -12.09 13.22 15.18
N PRO A 122 -12.63 14.10 16.05
CA PRO A 122 -12.77 13.81 17.48
C PRO A 122 -13.88 12.80 17.82
N ASN A 123 -14.72 12.45 16.84
CA ASN A 123 -15.82 11.49 17.01
C ASN A 123 -15.93 10.58 15.79
N GLY A 124 -15.54 9.32 15.93
CA GLY A 124 -15.63 8.31 14.87
C GLY A 124 -17.05 7.93 14.44
N ASN A 125 -18.08 8.39 15.16
CA ASN A 125 -19.48 8.23 14.76
C ASN A 125 -20.03 9.46 14.01
N ASP A 126 -19.23 10.50 13.80
CA ASP A 126 -19.59 11.67 12.99
C ASP A 126 -19.21 11.42 11.52
N LEU A 127 -20.10 10.74 10.79
CA LEU A 127 -19.87 10.40 9.38
C LEU A 127 -19.63 11.62 8.48
N PRO A 128 -20.39 12.74 8.61
CA PRO A 128 -20.10 13.96 7.88
C PRO A 128 -18.69 14.51 8.13
N ALA A 129 -18.20 14.47 9.37
CA ALA A 129 -16.84 14.91 9.68
C ALA A 129 -15.76 14.01 9.05
N ILE A 130 -15.99 12.68 9.06
CA ILE A 130 -15.08 11.73 8.39
C ILE A 130 -15.08 11.97 6.87
N GLU A 131 -16.24 12.14 6.24
CA GLU A 131 -16.32 12.44 4.82
C GLU A 131 -15.58 13.74 4.49
N ALA A 132 -15.82 14.81 5.25
CA ALA A 132 -15.13 16.09 5.07
C ALA A 132 -13.60 15.94 5.17
N ALA A 133 -13.11 15.16 6.13
CA ALA A 133 -11.68 14.88 6.28
C ALA A 133 -11.11 14.09 5.09
N ILE A 134 -11.84 13.09 4.59
CA ILE A 134 -11.44 12.34 3.38
C ILE A 134 -11.39 13.27 2.17
N ARG A 135 -12.38 14.16 1.98
CA ARG A 135 -12.40 15.13 0.88
C ARG A 135 -11.23 16.12 0.97
N ALA A 136 -10.92 16.60 2.17
CA ALA A 136 -9.76 17.46 2.39
C ALA A 136 -8.44 16.73 2.08
N ALA A 137 -8.31 15.45 2.48
CA ALA A 137 -7.16 14.62 2.14
C ALA A 137 -7.04 14.37 0.63
N GLN A 138 -8.16 14.15 -0.07
CA GLN A 138 -8.19 14.00 -1.53
C GLN A 138 -7.75 15.28 -2.27
N ALA A 139 -8.01 16.45 -1.68
CA ALA A 139 -7.62 17.76 -2.23
C ALA A 139 -6.16 18.13 -1.94
N GLU A 140 -5.53 17.51 -0.93
CA GLU A 140 -4.11 17.67 -0.62
C GLU A 140 -3.28 16.74 -1.52
N THR A 141 -2.74 17.29 -2.61
CA THR A 141 -2.05 16.49 -3.63
C THR A 141 -0.53 16.41 -3.46
N ALA A 142 0.06 17.17 -2.53
CA ALA A 142 1.51 17.25 -2.36
C ALA A 142 2.03 16.32 -1.25
N HIS A 143 1.20 15.99 -0.25
CA HIS A 143 1.60 15.22 0.92
C HIS A 143 0.67 14.04 1.19
N PRO A 144 1.20 12.88 1.64
CA PRO A 144 0.34 11.80 2.14
C PRO A 144 -0.48 12.28 3.34
N SER A 145 -1.66 11.73 3.53
CA SER A 145 -2.60 12.17 4.57
C SER A 145 -2.82 11.11 5.66
N LEU A 146 -2.76 11.53 6.92
CA LEU A 146 -3.18 10.74 8.08
C LEU A 146 -4.41 11.41 8.72
N ILE A 147 -5.51 10.67 8.82
CA ILE A 147 -6.72 11.11 9.50
C ILE A 147 -6.80 10.35 10.82
N CYS A 148 -6.47 11.00 11.93
CA CYS A 148 -6.63 10.44 13.27
C CYS A 148 -8.11 10.48 13.66
N VAL A 149 -8.78 9.33 13.66
CA VAL A 149 -10.19 9.21 13.99
C VAL A 149 -10.32 8.68 15.40
N ARG A 150 -10.81 9.51 16.31
CA ARG A 150 -11.04 9.11 17.70
C ARG A 150 -12.26 8.19 17.77
N THR A 151 -12.06 6.92 18.11
CA THR A 151 -13.15 5.94 18.24
C THR A 151 -13.20 5.36 19.66
N HIS A 152 -14.19 4.48 19.87
CA HIS A 152 -14.36 3.70 21.09
C HIS A 152 -14.39 2.21 20.70
N ILE A 153 -13.37 1.44 21.09
CA ILE A 153 -13.32 0.02 20.78
C ILE A 153 -14.52 -0.70 21.42
N GLY A 154 -15.15 -1.60 20.66
CA GLY A 154 -16.36 -2.29 21.12
C GLY A 154 -17.53 -1.35 21.42
N TYR A 155 -17.64 -0.21 20.71
CA TYR A 155 -18.69 0.79 20.89
C TYR A 155 -20.07 0.16 21.07
N GLY A 156 -20.74 0.54 22.14
CA GLY A 156 -22.06 0.04 22.48
C GLY A 156 -22.06 -1.26 23.31
N SER A 157 -20.95 -1.96 23.43
CA SER A 157 -20.89 -3.17 24.26
C SER A 157 -20.72 -2.87 25.76
N PRO A 158 -21.05 -3.82 26.65
CA PRO A 158 -20.73 -3.71 28.07
C PRO A 158 -19.23 -3.66 28.39
N VAL A 159 -18.37 -4.08 27.46
CA VAL A 159 -16.91 -4.10 27.58
C VAL A 159 -16.25 -3.05 26.66
N GLN A 160 -17.00 -2.00 26.30
CA GLN A 160 -16.48 -0.89 25.51
C GLN A 160 -15.26 -0.25 26.19
N ASP A 161 -14.27 0.17 25.39
CA ASP A 161 -13.05 0.82 25.86
C ASP A 161 -12.18 -0.06 26.79
N THR A 162 -12.28 -1.39 26.63
CA THR A 162 -11.44 -2.35 27.34
C THR A 162 -10.78 -3.35 26.39
N ARG A 163 -9.69 -4.00 26.83
CA ARG A 163 -8.98 -5.02 26.04
C ARG A 163 -9.85 -6.23 25.70
N GLU A 164 -10.88 -6.53 26.51
CA GLU A 164 -11.80 -7.64 26.28
C GLU A 164 -12.61 -7.47 24.97
N ALA A 165 -12.78 -6.24 24.48
CA ALA A 165 -13.42 -5.96 23.19
C ALA A 165 -12.52 -6.23 21.96
N HIS A 166 -11.22 -6.50 22.15
CA HIS A 166 -10.25 -6.60 21.07
C HIS A 166 -10.22 -7.98 20.39
N GLY A 167 -9.92 -9.03 21.14
CA GLY A 167 -9.52 -10.33 20.58
C GLY A 167 -10.46 -11.50 20.88
N GLU A 168 -11.53 -11.28 21.64
CA GLU A 168 -12.43 -12.35 22.09
C GLU A 168 -13.85 -12.13 21.60
N ALA A 169 -14.58 -13.23 21.39
CA ALA A 169 -16.01 -13.14 21.11
C ALA A 169 -16.74 -12.54 22.33
N LEU A 170 -17.63 -11.57 22.10
CA LEU A 170 -18.42 -10.93 23.18
C LEU A 170 -19.22 -11.93 24.03
N GLY A 171 -19.57 -13.08 23.46
CA GLY A 171 -20.46 -14.05 24.07
C GLY A 171 -21.94 -13.62 24.00
N PRO A 172 -22.88 -14.54 24.28
CA PRO A 172 -24.30 -14.32 24.03
C PRO A 172 -24.92 -13.21 24.89
N VAL A 173 -24.43 -13.03 26.13
CA VAL A 173 -24.95 -12.02 27.08
C VAL A 173 -24.57 -10.62 26.61
N ASN A 174 -23.28 -10.36 26.38
CA ASN A 174 -22.83 -9.04 25.96
C ASN A 174 -23.34 -8.72 24.55
N LEU A 175 -23.41 -9.69 23.63
CA LEU A 175 -23.98 -9.49 22.30
C LEU A 175 -25.44 -9.00 22.36
N ARG A 176 -26.29 -9.64 23.18
CA ARG A 176 -27.68 -9.20 23.39
C ARG A 176 -27.73 -7.77 23.93
N ALA A 177 -26.94 -7.48 24.97
CA ALA A 177 -26.90 -6.15 25.58
C ALA A 177 -26.43 -5.07 24.60
N THR A 178 -25.42 -5.36 23.77
CA THR A 178 -24.95 -4.46 22.71
C THR A 178 -26.06 -4.17 21.72
N LYS A 179 -26.78 -5.20 21.24
CA LYS A 179 -27.90 -5.02 20.31
C LYS A 179 -29.01 -4.16 20.92
N GLU A 180 -29.41 -4.43 22.16
CA GLU A 180 -30.41 -3.63 22.87
C GLU A 180 -29.98 -2.16 23.03
N LYS A 181 -28.71 -1.90 23.35
CA LYS A 181 -28.17 -0.53 23.45
C LYS A 181 -28.14 0.21 22.11
N LEU A 182 -27.91 -0.50 21.02
CA LEU A 182 -27.87 0.05 19.66
C LEU A 182 -29.24 0.06 18.96
N ASP A 183 -30.31 -0.26 19.68
CA ASP A 183 -31.67 -0.41 19.12
C ASP A 183 -31.72 -1.36 17.91
N TRP A 184 -30.93 -2.45 17.99
CA TRP A 184 -30.79 -3.43 16.91
C TRP A 184 -31.59 -4.71 17.18
N PRO A 185 -32.25 -5.29 16.16
CA PRO A 185 -33.00 -6.54 16.32
C PRO A 185 -32.15 -7.70 16.87
N LEU A 186 -32.70 -8.39 17.86
CA LEU A 186 -32.07 -9.58 18.46
C LEU A 186 -32.02 -10.76 17.49
N ASP A 187 -33.09 -10.94 16.71
CA ASP A 187 -33.25 -12.00 15.73
C ASP A 187 -33.75 -11.44 14.37
N PRO A 188 -33.42 -12.11 13.25
CA PRO A 188 -32.49 -13.23 13.16
C PRO A 188 -31.02 -12.80 13.38
N THR A 189 -30.16 -13.75 13.74
CA THR A 189 -28.71 -13.53 13.65
C THR A 189 -28.31 -13.36 12.18
N PHE A 190 -27.22 -12.62 11.93
CA PHE A 190 -26.77 -12.27 10.57
C PHE A 190 -27.82 -11.50 9.73
N LEU A 191 -28.70 -10.75 10.38
CA LEU A 191 -29.65 -9.85 9.72
C LEU A 191 -28.90 -8.76 8.94
N VAL A 192 -29.18 -8.66 7.64
CA VAL A 192 -28.79 -7.54 6.79
C VAL A 192 -30.08 -6.83 6.35
N PRO A 193 -30.39 -5.63 6.89
CA PRO A 193 -31.59 -4.89 6.49
C PRO A 193 -31.61 -4.59 4.99
N ASP A 194 -32.80 -4.65 4.38
CA ASP A 194 -32.95 -4.38 2.94
C ASP A 194 -32.46 -2.98 2.58
N VAL A 195 -32.68 -1.99 3.45
CA VAL A 195 -32.18 -0.62 3.23
C VAL A 195 -30.65 -0.57 3.10
N ALA A 196 -29.93 -1.35 3.90
CA ALA A 196 -28.47 -1.44 3.81
C ALA A 196 -28.06 -2.20 2.55
N ARG A 197 -28.70 -3.35 2.27
CA ARG A 197 -28.44 -4.14 1.05
C ARG A 197 -28.63 -3.31 -0.21
N THR A 198 -29.71 -2.54 -0.30
CA THR A 198 -30.00 -1.65 -1.41
C THR A 198 -28.93 -0.57 -1.52
N HIS A 199 -28.64 0.16 -0.43
CA HIS A 199 -27.67 1.24 -0.42
C HIS A 199 -26.26 0.78 -0.85
N PHE A 200 -25.74 -0.30 -0.26
CA PHE A 200 -24.43 -0.83 -0.63
C PHE A 200 -24.43 -1.45 -2.03
N GLY A 201 -25.55 -2.03 -2.47
CA GLY A 201 -25.72 -2.58 -3.82
C GLY A 201 -25.54 -1.54 -4.94
N GLU A 202 -25.82 -0.26 -4.66
CA GLU A 202 -25.59 0.83 -5.61
C GLU A 202 -24.11 0.96 -6.03
N ALA A 203 -23.17 0.53 -5.19
CA ALA A 203 -21.74 0.56 -5.51
C ALA A 203 -21.39 -0.30 -6.74
N VAL A 204 -22.13 -1.39 -6.97
CA VAL A 204 -21.92 -2.26 -8.15
C VAL A 204 -22.23 -1.49 -9.44
N ALA A 205 -23.38 -0.80 -9.48
CA ALA A 205 -23.78 -0.02 -10.64
C ALA A 205 -22.87 1.20 -10.87
N ARG A 206 -22.47 1.89 -9.80
CA ARG A 206 -21.49 3.00 -9.88
C ARG A 206 -20.14 2.52 -10.41
N GLY A 207 -19.60 1.44 -9.85
CA GLY A 207 -18.33 0.85 -10.28
C GLY A 207 -18.36 0.39 -11.73
N ALA A 208 -19.43 -0.27 -12.18
CA ALA A 208 -19.59 -0.66 -13.58
C ALA A 208 -19.63 0.55 -14.53
N THR A 209 -20.22 1.67 -14.08
CA THR A 209 -20.23 2.93 -14.85
C THR A 209 -18.84 3.51 -14.97
N TRP A 210 -18.11 3.66 -13.86
CA TRP A 210 -16.74 4.18 -13.85
C TRP A 210 -15.79 3.31 -14.66
N GLN A 211 -15.90 1.99 -14.57
CA GLN A 211 -15.10 1.05 -15.36
C GLN A 211 -15.35 1.25 -16.86
N LYS A 212 -16.62 1.36 -17.28
CA LYS A 212 -16.97 1.59 -18.68
C LYS A 212 -16.48 2.93 -19.20
N GLU A 213 -16.53 3.97 -18.38
CA GLU A 213 -15.99 5.29 -18.69
C GLU A 213 -14.47 5.22 -18.89
N TRP A 214 -13.77 4.54 -17.99
CA TRP A 214 -12.32 4.31 -18.09
C TRP A 214 -11.95 3.47 -19.32
N GLU A 215 -12.69 2.41 -19.63
CA GLU A 215 -12.49 1.61 -20.85
C GLU A 215 -12.68 2.46 -22.11
N THR A 216 -13.70 3.32 -22.14
CA THR A 216 -13.94 4.24 -23.26
C THR A 216 -12.80 5.25 -23.41
N LEU A 217 -12.29 5.77 -22.29
CA LEU A 217 -11.11 6.63 -22.27
C LEU A 217 -9.88 5.90 -22.81
N ARG A 218 -9.68 4.63 -22.42
CA ARG A 218 -8.57 3.80 -22.86
C ARG A 218 -8.62 3.45 -24.34
N GLU A 219 -9.80 3.23 -24.92
CA GLU A 219 -9.95 3.07 -26.38
C GLU A 219 -9.59 4.34 -27.14
N ARG A 220 -10.01 5.51 -26.63
CA ARG A 220 -9.59 6.80 -27.22
C ARG A 220 -8.08 7.00 -27.10
N PHE A 221 -7.49 6.60 -25.97
CA PHE A 221 -6.05 6.66 -25.76
C PHE A 221 -5.29 5.76 -26.73
N ARG A 222 -5.77 4.55 -27.01
CA ARG A 222 -5.21 3.63 -28.01
C ARG A 222 -5.14 4.25 -29.41
N ILE A 223 -6.15 5.04 -29.78
CA ILE A 223 -6.17 5.75 -31.07
C ILE A 223 -5.20 6.94 -31.08
N ALA A 224 -5.18 7.74 -30.00
CA ALA A 224 -4.36 8.94 -29.91
C ALA A 224 -2.86 8.65 -29.70
N TYR A 225 -2.53 7.62 -28.92
CA TYR A 225 -1.17 7.27 -28.50
C TYR A 225 -0.90 5.76 -28.67
N PRO A 226 -0.95 5.19 -29.89
CA PRO A 226 -0.93 3.75 -30.12
C PRO A 226 0.31 3.03 -29.57
N ALA A 227 1.50 3.64 -29.69
CA ALA A 227 2.73 3.07 -29.13
C ALA A 227 2.72 3.06 -27.59
N LYS A 228 2.25 4.14 -26.98
CA LYS A 228 2.16 4.30 -25.52
C LYS A 228 1.10 3.38 -24.92
N ALA A 229 -0.03 3.21 -25.61
CA ALA A 229 -1.06 2.23 -25.28
C ALA A 229 -0.55 0.80 -25.35
N THR A 230 0.20 0.45 -26.42
CA THR A 230 0.81 -0.88 -26.52
C THR A 230 1.76 -1.15 -25.35
N ALA A 231 2.57 -0.16 -24.98
CA ALA A 231 3.47 -0.26 -23.83
C ALA A 231 2.70 -0.39 -22.50
N PHE A 232 1.68 0.43 -22.27
CA PHE A 232 0.81 0.36 -21.08
C PHE A 232 0.16 -1.02 -20.97
N ASP A 233 -0.46 -1.49 -22.05
CA ASP A 233 -1.17 -2.76 -22.07
C ASP A 233 -0.23 -3.94 -21.78
N GLY A 234 0.95 -3.96 -22.40
CA GLY A 234 1.96 -4.99 -22.15
C GLY A 234 2.48 -4.95 -20.71
N GLN A 235 2.70 -3.76 -20.17
CA GLN A 235 3.21 -3.56 -18.81
C GLN A 235 2.19 -3.97 -17.74
N ILE A 236 0.92 -3.55 -17.87
CA ILE A 236 -0.16 -3.97 -16.97
C ILE A 236 -0.42 -5.48 -17.05
N ALA A 237 -0.31 -6.08 -18.23
CA ALA A 237 -0.45 -7.52 -18.41
C ALA A 237 0.75 -8.33 -17.89
N GLY A 238 1.82 -7.69 -17.37
CA GLY A 238 3.04 -8.38 -16.93
C GLY A 238 3.79 -9.09 -18.06
N THR A 239 3.59 -8.66 -19.31
CA THR A 239 4.19 -9.32 -20.48
C THR A 239 5.67 -8.93 -20.61
N LEU A 240 6.56 -9.90 -20.49
CA LEU A 240 7.98 -9.71 -20.76
C LEU A 240 8.26 -9.61 -22.27
N PRO A 241 9.20 -8.75 -22.71
CA PRO A 241 9.61 -8.70 -24.11
C PRO A 241 10.16 -10.06 -24.56
N SER A 242 9.74 -10.58 -25.71
CA SER A 242 10.09 -11.94 -26.18
C SER A 242 11.60 -12.23 -26.25
N ARG A 243 12.45 -11.20 -26.34
CA ARG A 243 13.92 -11.32 -26.42
C ARG A 243 14.64 -11.01 -25.12
N TRP A 244 13.93 -10.85 -24.00
CA TRP A 244 14.54 -10.43 -22.74
C TRP A 244 15.68 -11.35 -22.28
N SER A 245 15.53 -12.66 -22.43
CA SER A 245 16.55 -13.61 -21.98
C SER A 245 17.80 -13.58 -22.87
N SER A 246 17.64 -13.26 -24.15
CA SER A 246 18.74 -13.19 -25.12
C SER A 246 19.62 -11.95 -24.98
N THR A 247 19.19 -10.94 -24.20
CA THR A 247 20.02 -9.75 -23.93
C THR A 247 20.98 -9.95 -22.76
N LEU A 248 20.77 -10.99 -21.95
CA LEU A 248 21.64 -11.28 -20.81
C LEU A 248 23.04 -11.70 -21.27
N SER A 249 24.05 -11.15 -20.60
CA SER A 249 25.44 -11.49 -20.87
C SER A 249 25.72 -12.95 -20.54
N THR A 250 26.50 -13.61 -21.39
CA THR A 250 27.13 -14.90 -21.08
C THR A 250 28.56 -14.66 -20.62
N PHE A 251 29.03 -15.49 -19.68
CA PHE A 251 30.37 -15.38 -19.12
C PHE A 251 31.14 -16.67 -19.41
N ALA A 252 32.28 -16.56 -20.08
CA ALA A 252 33.14 -17.68 -20.41
C ALA A 252 34.28 -17.81 -19.37
N PRO A 253 34.84 -19.01 -19.15
CA PRO A 253 35.99 -19.18 -18.26
C PRO A 253 37.20 -18.29 -18.59
N ALA A 254 37.35 -17.89 -19.85
CA ALA A 254 38.43 -17.01 -20.32
C ALA A 254 38.28 -15.54 -19.87
N ASP A 255 37.10 -15.11 -19.42
CA ASP A 255 36.84 -13.73 -18.99
C ASP A 255 37.43 -13.41 -17.60
N GLY A 256 37.93 -14.42 -16.89
CA GLY A 256 38.51 -14.29 -15.56
C GLY A 256 37.48 -14.23 -14.42
N PRO A 257 37.94 -14.10 -13.16
CA PRO A 257 37.06 -14.07 -12.00
C PRO A 257 36.22 -12.78 -11.95
N MET A 258 34.96 -12.91 -11.54
CA MET A 258 34.01 -11.81 -11.38
C MET A 258 33.18 -11.99 -10.12
N ALA A 259 32.94 -10.91 -9.38
CA ALA A 259 32.00 -10.96 -8.27
C ALA A 259 30.56 -11.06 -8.81
N THR A 260 29.71 -11.89 -8.21
CA THR A 260 28.34 -12.09 -8.68
C THR A 260 27.47 -10.83 -8.60
N ARG A 261 27.79 -9.88 -7.71
CA ARG A 261 27.17 -8.53 -7.72
C ARG A 261 27.48 -7.72 -8.97
N ASP A 262 28.68 -7.87 -9.54
CA ASP A 262 29.05 -7.20 -10.78
C ASP A 262 28.38 -7.89 -11.98
N ALA A 263 28.20 -9.21 -11.91
CA ALA A 263 27.37 -9.95 -12.87
C ALA A 263 25.89 -9.52 -12.79
N SER A 264 25.36 -9.29 -11.58
CA SER A 264 24.02 -8.74 -11.36
C SER A 264 23.84 -7.36 -11.97
N GLN A 265 24.81 -6.45 -11.80
CA GLN A 265 24.79 -5.14 -12.45
C GLN A 265 24.73 -5.27 -13.97
N LYS A 266 25.56 -6.14 -14.57
CA LYS A 266 25.53 -6.38 -16.02
C LYS A 266 24.19 -6.90 -16.51
N ALA A 267 23.50 -7.71 -15.70
CA ALA A 267 22.14 -8.15 -16.01
C ALA A 267 21.14 -6.98 -15.96
N LEU A 268 21.20 -6.14 -14.92
CA LEU A 268 20.38 -4.94 -14.81
C LEU A 268 20.64 -3.96 -15.98
N ASP A 269 21.91 -3.74 -16.34
CA ASP A 269 22.31 -2.88 -17.47
C ASP A 269 21.72 -3.37 -18.79
N ALA A 270 21.70 -4.69 -19.00
CA ALA A 270 21.13 -5.30 -20.21
C ALA A 270 19.60 -5.30 -20.24
N LEU A 271 18.95 -5.38 -19.07
CA LEU A 271 17.49 -5.42 -18.95
C LEU A 271 16.86 -4.02 -18.94
N ALA A 272 17.51 -3.03 -18.34
CA ALA A 272 16.96 -1.67 -18.16
C ALA A 272 16.43 -1.01 -19.44
N PRO A 273 17.07 -1.13 -20.62
CA PRO A 273 16.58 -0.51 -21.85
C PRO A 273 15.37 -1.21 -22.48
N ILE A 274 15.18 -2.51 -22.20
CA ILE A 274 14.15 -3.33 -22.84
C ILE A 274 12.99 -3.66 -21.91
N LEU A 275 13.15 -3.48 -20.60
CA LEU A 275 12.14 -3.80 -19.58
C LEU A 275 11.75 -2.53 -18.81
N PRO A 276 10.89 -1.66 -19.36
CA PRO A 276 10.47 -0.41 -18.71
C PRO A 276 9.83 -0.62 -17.33
N ALA A 277 9.15 -1.75 -17.13
CA ALA A 277 8.53 -2.13 -15.87
C ALA A 277 9.55 -2.43 -14.74
N LEU A 278 10.82 -2.71 -15.08
CA LEU A 278 11.87 -2.96 -14.09
C LEU A 278 12.21 -1.65 -13.37
N VAL A 279 11.93 -1.64 -12.07
CA VAL A 279 12.17 -0.50 -11.20
C VAL A 279 12.72 -1.00 -9.87
N GLY A 280 13.57 -0.22 -9.22
CA GLY A 280 14.09 -0.67 -7.94
C GLY A 280 15.29 0.13 -7.48
N GLY A 281 15.93 -0.36 -6.45
CA GLY A 281 17.00 0.39 -5.81
C GLY A 281 17.60 -0.36 -4.64
N ALA A 282 18.10 0.38 -3.67
CA ALA A 282 18.70 -0.21 -2.48
C ALA A 282 18.41 0.58 -1.21
N ALA A 283 18.55 -0.11 -0.09
CA ALA A 283 18.55 0.49 1.23
C ALA A 283 19.92 1.17 1.48
N ASP A 284 20.13 2.35 0.89
CA ASP A 284 21.37 3.16 0.97
C ASP A 284 22.66 2.48 0.46
N LEU A 285 22.53 1.34 -0.21
CA LEU A 285 23.66 0.51 -0.61
C LEU A 285 23.88 0.42 -2.13
N SER A 286 23.23 1.25 -2.93
CA SER A 286 23.28 1.17 -4.41
C SER A 286 24.70 1.06 -5.01
N PRO A 287 25.71 1.83 -4.54
CA PRO A 287 27.09 1.69 -5.03
C PRO A 287 27.76 0.35 -4.67
N SER A 288 27.29 -0.31 -3.61
CA SER A 288 27.82 -1.55 -3.06
C SER A 288 27.11 -2.80 -3.60
N THR A 289 25.78 -2.74 -3.71
CA THR A 289 24.91 -3.79 -4.26
C THR A 289 24.86 -3.77 -5.78
N LYS A 290 25.31 -2.66 -6.40
CA LYS A 290 25.35 -2.48 -7.87
C LYS A 290 23.96 -2.62 -8.49
N THR A 291 23.04 -1.79 -8.00
CA THR A 291 21.61 -1.85 -8.29
C THR A 291 21.07 -0.68 -9.08
N LEU A 292 21.92 0.24 -9.57
CA LEU A 292 21.43 1.37 -10.38
C LEU A 292 21.16 0.92 -11.81
N LEU A 293 20.01 1.32 -12.35
CA LEU A 293 19.66 1.18 -13.75
C LEU A 293 20.29 2.34 -14.55
N PRO A 294 21.31 2.10 -15.39
CA PRO A 294 21.97 3.16 -16.13
C PRO A 294 20.99 3.85 -17.08
N GLY A 295 21.16 5.17 -17.23
CA GLY A 295 20.30 5.99 -18.10
C GLY A 295 18.88 6.22 -17.58
N SER A 296 18.54 5.73 -16.38
CA SER A 296 17.26 6.00 -15.73
C SER A 296 17.44 7.06 -14.65
N PRO A 297 16.53 8.04 -14.53
CA PRO A 297 16.60 9.01 -13.45
C PRO A 297 16.23 8.37 -12.11
N ASP A 298 16.61 9.06 -11.04
CA ASP A 298 16.22 8.74 -9.68
C ASP A 298 14.74 9.07 -9.45
N TYR A 299 14.01 8.14 -8.82
CA TYR A 299 12.63 8.38 -8.41
C TYR A 299 12.61 9.35 -7.24
N SER A 300 11.81 10.41 -7.35
CA SER A 300 11.67 11.42 -6.31
C SER A 300 10.33 12.14 -6.41
N SER A 301 10.06 13.04 -5.44
CA SER A 301 8.88 13.89 -5.44
C SER A 301 8.78 14.84 -6.64
N VAL A 302 9.86 15.08 -7.38
CA VAL A 302 9.89 15.94 -8.58
C VAL A 302 10.13 15.16 -9.88
N GLU A 303 10.53 13.89 -9.78
CA GLU A 303 10.80 13.02 -10.93
C GLU A 303 10.17 11.64 -10.70
N ALA A 304 8.86 11.56 -10.97
CA ALA A 304 8.08 10.35 -10.74
C ALA A 304 8.28 9.28 -11.81
N LYS A 305 8.90 9.60 -12.97
CA LYS A 305 9.27 8.60 -14.00
C LYS A 305 10.59 7.90 -13.67
N GLY A 306 11.28 8.33 -12.60
CA GLY A 306 12.50 7.70 -12.13
C GLY A 306 12.31 6.21 -11.86
N ARG A 307 13.34 5.42 -12.15
CA ARG A 307 13.36 3.97 -11.93
C ARG A 307 14.39 3.53 -10.89
N ASN A 308 15.25 4.45 -10.46
CA ASN A 308 16.24 4.24 -9.41
C ASN A 308 15.70 4.78 -8.08
N PHE A 309 15.42 3.87 -7.15
CA PHE A 309 14.85 4.19 -5.84
C PHE A 309 15.95 4.30 -4.78
N HIS A 310 15.86 5.34 -3.95
CA HIS A 310 16.70 5.53 -2.78
C HIS A 310 15.86 5.34 -1.52
N PHE A 311 15.85 4.11 -0.99
CA PHE A 311 15.00 3.77 0.17
C PHE A 311 15.55 4.32 1.50
N GLY A 312 16.83 4.72 1.54
CA GLY A 312 17.56 5.00 2.78
C GLY A 312 17.82 3.71 3.56
N VAL A 313 18.30 3.82 4.81
CA VAL A 313 18.57 2.66 5.67
C VAL A 313 17.25 2.12 6.26
N ARG A 314 16.47 1.46 5.42
CA ARG A 314 15.08 1.03 5.69
C ARG A 314 14.77 -0.30 5.03
N GLU A 315 15.52 -1.36 5.33
CA GLU A 315 15.37 -2.67 4.69
C GLU A 315 13.93 -3.20 4.81
N HIS A 316 13.32 -3.06 5.98
CA HIS A 316 12.00 -3.63 6.24
C HIS A 316 10.92 -2.89 5.45
N ALA A 317 10.90 -1.55 5.50
CA ALA A 317 9.97 -0.77 4.68
C ALA A 317 10.28 -0.85 3.19
N MET A 318 11.53 -1.01 2.78
CA MET A 318 11.88 -1.27 1.38
C MET A 318 11.16 -2.52 0.89
N VAL A 319 11.31 -3.67 1.57
CA VAL A 319 10.63 -4.90 1.13
C VAL A 319 9.11 -4.79 1.24
N GLY A 320 8.58 -4.14 2.29
CA GLY A 320 7.14 -3.86 2.40
C GLY A 320 6.59 -3.03 1.24
N ALA A 321 7.29 -1.96 0.84
CA ALA A 321 6.92 -1.15 -0.32
C ALA A 321 7.06 -1.92 -1.63
N LEU A 322 8.10 -2.74 -1.81
CA LEU A 322 8.26 -3.58 -3.01
C LEU A 322 7.10 -4.58 -3.16
N ASN A 323 6.64 -5.19 -2.06
CA ASN A 323 5.44 -6.03 -2.06
C ASN A 323 4.21 -5.24 -2.54
N GLY A 324 4.02 -4.02 -2.02
CA GLY A 324 2.94 -3.12 -2.46
C GLY A 324 3.01 -2.74 -3.93
N MET A 325 4.20 -2.46 -4.45
CA MET A 325 4.42 -2.17 -5.87
C MET A 325 4.08 -3.37 -6.75
N ALA A 326 4.42 -4.58 -6.30
CA ALA A 326 4.07 -5.82 -7.01
C ALA A 326 2.56 -6.07 -7.00
N LEU A 327 1.90 -5.91 -5.84
CA LEU A 327 0.45 -6.10 -5.67
C LEU A 327 -0.38 -5.12 -6.51
N HIS A 328 0.08 -3.87 -6.64
CA HIS A 328 -0.56 -2.90 -7.54
C HIS A 328 -0.59 -3.39 -9.00
N GLY A 329 0.45 -4.12 -9.43
CA GLY A 329 0.64 -4.53 -10.81
C GLY A 329 1.20 -3.42 -11.70
N GLY A 330 1.72 -3.83 -12.87
CA GLY A 330 2.36 -2.92 -13.83
C GLY A 330 3.84 -2.61 -13.56
N LEU A 331 4.42 -3.08 -12.47
CA LEU A 331 5.85 -2.92 -12.18
C LEU A 331 6.50 -4.25 -11.83
N LEU A 332 7.82 -4.34 -12.07
CA LEU A 332 8.69 -5.44 -11.66
C LEU A 332 9.71 -4.88 -10.66
N PRO A 333 9.33 -4.78 -9.37
CA PRO A 333 10.14 -4.18 -8.34
C PRO A 333 11.34 -5.06 -7.93
N TYR A 334 12.47 -4.45 -7.61
CA TYR A 334 13.60 -5.11 -6.92
C TYR A 334 14.24 -4.24 -5.84
N GLY A 335 14.89 -4.86 -4.86
CA GLY A 335 15.57 -4.19 -3.75
C GLY A 335 16.92 -4.81 -3.43
N GLY A 336 17.90 -3.96 -3.14
CA GLY A 336 19.24 -4.36 -2.73
C GLY A 336 19.57 -3.97 -1.29
N THR A 337 20.14 -4.91 -0.54
CA THR A 337 20.89 -4.66 0.71
C THR A 337 21.97 -5.74 0.85
N PHE A 338 22.78 -5.70 1.91
CA PHE A 338 23.64 -6.82 2.25
C PHE A 338 22.82 -8.00 2.76
N LEU A 339 23.21 -9.23 2.37
CA LEU A 339 22.47 -10.43 2.75
C LEU A 339 22.26 -10.57 4.26
N ILE A 340 23.25 -10.15 5.07
CA ILE A 340 23.15 -10.18 6.53
C ILE A 340 22.06 -9.24 7.08
N PHE A 341 21.69 -8.18 6.36
CA PHE A 341 20.61 -7.27 6.73
C PHE A 341 19.25 -7.69 6.19
N SER A 342 19.17 -8.76 5.40
CA SER A 342 17.87 -9.34 5.02
C SER A 342 17.05 -9.77 6.23
N ASP A 343 17.70 -10.05 7.37
CA ASP A 343 17.04 -10.35 8.64
C ASP A 343 16.16 -9.20 9.14
N TYR A 344 16.53 -7.93 8.88
CA TYR A 344 15.69 -6.77 9.22
C TYR A 344 14.35 -6.80 8.46
N ALA A 345 14.34 -7.31 7.23
CA ALA A 345 13.15 -7.34 6.38
C ALA A 345 12.42 -8.68 6.37
N ARG A 346 12.84 -9.63 7.22
CA ARG A 346 12.39 -11.04 7.13
C ARG A 346 10.88 -11.20 7.19
N GLY A 347 10.19 -10.38 7.98
CA GLY A 347 8.72 -10.38 8.04
C GLY A 347 8.07 -10.04 6.71
N ALA A 348 8.59 -9.03 6.00
CA ALA A 348 8.08 -8.62 4.70
C ALA A 348 8.46 -9.62 3.58
N ILE A 349 9.65 -10.22 3.64
CA ILE A 349 10.07 -11.31 2.74
C ILE A 349 9.11 -12.51 2.87
N ARG A 350 8.72 -12.86 4.10
CA ARG A 350 7.74 -13.94 4.34
C ARG A 350 6.39 -13.62 3.68
N LEU A 351 5.93 -12.38 3.76
CA LEU A 351 4.68 -11.97 3.10
C LEU A 351 4.80 -11.96 1.57
N ALA A 352 5.96 -11.64 1.01
CA ALA A 352 6.19 -11.78 -0.43
C ALA A 352 5.99 -13.23 -0.88
N ALA A 353 6.60 -14.18 -0.16
CA ALA A 353 6.45 -15.61 -0.47
C ALA A 353 5.01 -16.12 -0.31
N LEU A 354 4.24 -15.56 0.64
CA LEU A 354 2.85 -15.95 0.90
C LEU A 354 1.87 -15.39 -0.15
N GLN A 355 2.14 -14.18 -0.66
CA GLN A 355 1.23 -13.45 -1.57
C GLN A 355 1.46 -13.77 -3.05
N GLN A 356 2.53 -14.51 -3.37
CA GLN A 356 2.96 -14.87 -4.74
C GLN A 356 3.23 -13.62 -5.57
#